data_AF-A0A7V5SSJ4-F1
#
_entry.id   AF-A0A7V5SSJ4-F1
#
_cell.length_a   1.000
_cell.length_b   1.000
_cell.length_c   1.000
_cell.angle_alpha   90.00
_cell.angle_beta   90.00
_cell.angle_gamma   90.00
#
_symmetry.space_group_name_H-M   'P 1'
#
loop_
_entity.id
_entity.type
_entity.pdbx_description
1 polymer ?
#
loop_
_entity_poly.entity_id
_entity_poly.type
_entity_poly.pdbx_seq_one_letter_code
_entity_poly.pdbx_strand_id
1 'polypeptide(L)'
;MKLKILFLFLFLITNKYIFCEYYYESDYDILMEHLNINRSNDIIKLFEDGISRYETGKDMITRETGLKITISTLKRIGELNININNRIKDIIKRYMPFRKIEESKANSIYLFNMALWTYLKLGNDNEIKYILNFILPNIINNPKYVETLTFIIRGLGEAKDSKIALDYLHKLLIETDNEIIGTEIVNSIVKHKKTISIAFLLDKKKTLTLKFSPKFIKLIDESIEEIGK
;
A
#
# COMPACT_ATOMS: atom_id res chain seq x y z
N MET A 1 24.42 -28.24 -8.70
CA MET A 1 23.54 -27.05 -8.76
C MET A 1 22.56 -26.92 -7.59
N LYS A 2 22.07 -27.99 -6.94
CA LYS A 2 21.08 -27.88 -5.84
C LYS A 2 21.61 -27.40 -4.48
N LEU A 3 22.94 -27.38 -4.28
CA LEU A 3 23.57 -27.04 -2.99
C LEU A 3 23.73 -25.52 -2.74
N LYS A 4 23.75 -24.69 -3.79
CA LYS A 4 23.96 -23.23 -3.67
C LYS A 4 22.70 -22.49 -3.18
N ILE A 5 21.52 -22.99 -3.51
CA ILE A 5 20.22 -22.41 -3.09
C ILE A 5 19.99 -22.63 -1.59
N LEU A 6 20.42 -23.80 -1.07
CA LEU A 6 20.29 -24.12 0.35
C LEU A 6 21.24 -23.27 1.22
N PHE A 7 22.43 -22.96 0.72
CA PHE A 7 23.42 -22.14 1.43
C PHE A 7 23.01 -20.66 1.52
N LEU A 8 22.35 -20.14 0.49
CA LEU A 8 21.80 -18.77 0.51
C LEU A 8 20.65 -18.64 1.52
N PHE A 9 19.81 -19.69 1.64
CA PHE A 9 18.72 -19.75 2.61
C PHE A 9 19.21 -19.79 4.07
N LEU A 10 20.32 -20.48 4.35
CA LEU A 10 20.91 -20.54 5.68
C LEU A 10 21.61 -19.23 6.10
N PHE A 11 22.15 -18.48 5.14
CA PHE A 11 22.83 -17.19 5.40
C PHE A 11 21.85 -16.08 5.81
N LEU A 12 20.61 -16.12 5.34
CA LEU A 12 19.58 -15.11 5.63
C LEU A 12 18.95 -15.24 7.04
N ILE A 13 19.17 -16.37 7.73
CA ILE A 13 18.56 -16.66 9.03
C ILE A 13 19.38 -16.08 10.21
N THR A 14 20.67 -15.82 10.02
CA THR A 14 21.59 -15.46 11.12
C THR A 14 21.67 -13.97 11.43
N ASN A 15 21.26 -13.06 10.54
CA ASN A 15 21.31 -11.61 10.79
C ASN A 15 19.96 -11.06 11.28
N LYS A 16 19.63 -11.45 12.52
CA LYS A 16 18.52 -10.91 13.30
C LYS A 16 18.93 -9.56 13.90
N TYR A 17 18.01 -8.59 13.86
CA TYR A 17 18.07 -7.25 14.45
C TYR A 17 18.75 -6.17 13.60
N ILE A 18 17.92 -5.39 12.91
CA ILE A 18 17.96 -3.91 12.73
C ILE A 18 17.27 -3.54 11.38
N PHE A 19 16.26 -2.67 11.47
CA PHE A 19 15.52 -1.93 10.41
C PHE A 19 14.42 -2.62 9.56
N CYS A 20 13.20 -2.09 9.70
CA CYS A 20 11.98 -2.42 8.94
C CYS A 20 11.86 -1.77 7.55
N GLU A 21 12.88 -1.07 7.04
CA GLU A 21 12.73 -0.30 5.79
C GLU A 21 13.46 -0.87 4.55
N TYR A 22 14.31 -1.88 4.66
CA TYR A 22 15.26 -2.16 3.56
C TYR A 22 15.41 -3.59 3.04
N TYR A 23 14.71 -4.61 3.56
CA TYR A 23 14.97 -6.01 3.16
C TYR A 23 13.74 -6.90 2.93
N TYR A 24 12.66 -6.36 2.35
CA TYR A 24 11.61 -7.19 1.76
C TYR A 24 11.56 -7.15 0.22
N GLU A 25 12.25 -6.21 -0.43
CA GLU A 25 12.12 -6.02 -1.88
C GLU A 25 13.13 -6.83 -2.73
N SER A 26 14.40 -6.98 -2.34
CA SER A 26 15.40 -7.48 -3.31
C SER A 26 15.24 -8.95 -3.69
N ASP A 27 15.11 -9.87 -2.73
CA ASP A 27 15.37 -11.28 -3.02
C ASP A 27 14.16 -12.00 -3.65
N TYR A 28 12.94 -11.52 -3.40
CA TYR A 28 11.73 -12.13 -3.95
C TYR A 28 11.28 -11.47 -5.26
N ASP A 29 11.53 -10.17 -5.46
CA ASP A 29 11.31 -9.52 -6.76
C ASP A 29 12.25 -10.16 -7.81
N ILE A 30 13.51 -10.45 -7.42
CA ILE A 30 14.47 -11.24 -8.22
C ILE A 30 13.94 -12.66 -8.49
N LEU A 31 13.38 -13.34 -7.48
CA LEU A 31 12.82 -14.69 -7.65
C LEU A 31 11.63 -14.71 -8.62
N MET A 32 10.71 -13.75 -8.52
CA MET A 32 9.54 -13.64 -9.39
C MET A 32 9.92 -13.32 -10.84
N GLU A 33 10.94 -12.48 -11.02
CA GLU A 33 11.55 -12.18 -12.32
C GLU A 33 12.25 -13.41 -12.92
N HIS A 34 13.02 -14.15 -12.11
CA HIS A 34 13.73 -15.36 -12.54
C HIS A 34 12.79 -16.54 -12.86
N LEU A 35 11.67 -16.65 -12.15
CA LEU A 35 10.68 -17.71 -12.40
C LEU A 35 9.79 -17.42 -13.62
N ASN A 36 9.91 -16.24 -14.24
CA ASN A 36 9.10 -15.78 -15.37
C ASN A 36 7.59 -15.96 -15.13
N ILE A 37 7.17 -15.77 -13.88
CA ILE A 37 5.78 -15.93 -13.45
C ILE A 37 5.02 -14.65 -13.82
N ASN A 38 4.66 -14.56 -15.10
CA ASN A 38 3.87 -13.48 -15.66
C ASN A 38 2.43 -13.90 -15.97
N ARG A 39 2.08 -15.17 -15.71
CA ARG A 39 0.71 -15.67 -15.90
C ARG A 39 -0.10 -15.39 -14.64
N SER A 40 -1.24 -14.73 -14.80
CA SER A 40 -2.12 -14.36 -13.69
C SER A 40 -2.50 -15.54 -12.80
N ASN A 41 -2.73 -16.72 -13.38
CA ASN A 41 -3.09 -17.93 -12.62
C ASN A 41 -1.96 -18.42 -11.69
N ASP A 42 -0.70 -18.29 -12.10
CA ASP A 42 0.43 -18.74 -11.30
C ASP A 42 0.67 -17.79 -10.12
N ILE A 43 0.48 -16.48 -10.35
CA ILE A 43 0.53 -15.46 -9.29
C ILE A 43 -0.58 -15.66 -8.26
N ILE A 44 -1.80 -15.96 -8.72
CA ILE A 44 -2.93 -16.25 -7.82
C ILE A 44 -2.68 -17.49 -6.98
N LYS A 45 -2.14 -18.56 -7.59
CA LYS A 45 -1.77 -19.78 -6.85
C LYS A 45 -0.69 -19.53 -5.80
N LEU A 46 0.34 -18.75 -6.15
CA LEU A 46 1.38 -18.38 -5.20
C LEU A 46 0.84 -17.54 -4.05
N PHE A 47 -0.08 -16.63 -4.34
CA PHE A 47 -0.77 -15.85 -3.32
C PHE A 47 -1.59 -16.76 -2.37
N GLU A 48 -2.35 -17.72 -2.91
CA GLU A 48 -3.12 -18.69 -2.13
C GLU A 48 -2.21 -19.60 -1.27
N ASP A 49 -1.08 -20.07 -1.83
CA ASP A 49 -0.07 -20.86 -1.09
C ASP A 49 0.60 -20.02 0.02
N GLY A 50 0.93 -18.77 -0.27
CA GLY A 50 1.50 -17.83 0.71
C GLY A 50 0.58 -17.63 1.92
N ILE A 51 -0.69 -17.36 1.67
CA ILE A 51 -1.71 -17.20 2.73
C ILE A 51 -1.85 -18.48 3.54
N SER A 52 -1.97 -19.63 2.86
CA SER A 52 -2.09 -20.93 3.52
C SER A 52 -0.92 -21.19 4.47
N ARG A 53 0.33 -21.00 4.00
CA ARG A 53 1.54 -21.15 4.83
C ARG A 53 1.59 -20.19 6.01
N TYR A 54 1.15 -18.95 5.82
CA TYR A 54 1.13 -17.95 6.89
C TYR A 54 0.14 -18.33 8.01
N GLU A 55 -1.00 -18.87 7.63
CA GLU A 55 -2.11 -19.19 8.54
C GLU A 55 -1.96 -20.56 9.21
N THR A 56 -1.59 -21.60 8.44
CA THR A 56 -1.53 -22.99 8.91
C THR A 56 -0.12 -23.48 9.20
N GLY A 57 0.90 -22.64 8.96
CA GLY A 57 2.30 -22.99 9.21
C GLY A 57 2.54 -23.41 10.65
N LYS A 58 3.07 -24.63 10.85
CA LYS A 58 3.31 -25.20 12.18
C LYS A 58 4.46 -24.53 12.92
N ASP A 59 5.46 -24.04 12.18
CA ASP A 59 6.65 -23.38 12.71
C ASP A 59 6.75 -21.92 12.24
N MET A 60 7.56 -21.14 12.96
CA MET A 60 7.73 -19.70 12.72
C MET A 60 8.33 -19.39 11.34
N ILE A 61 9.26 -20.22 10.85
CA ILE A 61 9.94 -20.02 9.56
C ILE A 61 8.93 -20.20 8.42
N THR A 62 8.09 -21.22 8.49
CA THR A 62 7.02 -21.46 7.51
C THR A 62 6.04 -20.28 7.47
N ARG A 63 5.66 -19.75 8.62
CA ARG A 63 4.74 -18.60 8.71
C ARG A 63 5.37 -17.32 8.14
N GLU A 64 6.60 -17.01 8.51
CA GLU A 64 7.33 -15.85 7.98
C GLU A 64 7.56 -15.96 6.46
N THR A 65 7.85 -17.17 5.98
CA THR A 65 7.98 -17.44 4.55
C THR A 65 6.65 -17.21 3.83
N GLY A 66 5.54 -17.75 4.35
CA GLY A 66 4.20 -17.54 3.79
C GLY A 66 3.80 -16.07 3.72
N LEU A 67 4.12 -15.30 4.76
CA LEU A 67 3.89 -13.86 4.81
C LEU A 67 4.65 -13.12 3.70
N LYS A 68 5.96 -13.40 3.55
CA LYS A 68 6.80 -12.83 2.49
C LYS A 68 6.21 -13.08 1.10
N ILE A 69 5.86 -14.34 0.82
CA ILE A 69 5.22 -14.75 -0.44
C ILE A 69 3.93 -13.96 -0.67
N THR A 70 3.08 -13.87 0.36
CA THR A 70 1.79 -13.17 0.28
C THR A 70 1.96 -11.69 -0.05
N ILE A 71 2.89 -11.00 0.62
CA ILE A 71 3.12 -9.57 0.40
C ILE A 71 3.66 -9.31 -1.00
N SER A 72 4.68 -10.05 -1.42
CA SER A 72 5.28 -9.88 -2.75
C SER A 72 4.28 -10.21 -3.86
N THR A 73 3.46 -11.23 -3.68
CA THR A 73 2.40 -11.56 -4.65
C THR A 73 1.30 -10.50 -4.68
N LEU A 74 0.89 -9.91 -3.55
CA LEU A 74 -0.03 -8.77 -3.51
C LEU A 74 0.53 -7.55 -4.27
N LYS A 75 1.81 -7.21 -4.06
CA LYS A 75 2.51 -6.15 -4.81
C LYS A 75 2.41 -6.42 -6.31
N ARG A 76 2.77 -7.63 -6.74
CA ARG A 76 2.74 -8.04 -8.15
C ARG A 76 1.33 -8.06 -8.75
N ILE A 77 0.34 -8.50 -7.99
CA ILE A 77 -1.08 -8.45 -8.37
C ILE A 77 -1.52 -7.01 -8.65
N GLY A 78 -1.14 -6.08 -7.79
CA GLY A 78 -1.39 -4.64 -7.97
C GLY A 78 -0.66 -4.06 -9.19
N GLU A 79 0.60 -4.41 -9.40
CA GLU A 79 1.39 -3.95 -10.57
C GLU A 79 0.83 -4.46 -11.90
N LEU A 80 0.40 -5.72 -11.95
CA LEU A 80 -0.12 -6.37 -13.16
C LEU A 80 -1.63 -6.21 -13.35
N ASN A 81 -2.31 -5.48 -12.46
CA ASN A 81 -3.76 -5.28 -12.47
C ASN A 81 -4.57 -6.59 -12.52
N ILE A 82 -4.14 -7.62 -11.79
CA ILE A 82 -4.81 -8.92 -11.76
C ILE A 82 -6.06 -8.85 -10.89
N ASN A 83 -7.23 -9.10 -11.45
CA ASN A 83 -8.48 -9.03 -10.69
C ASN A 83 -8.65 -10.21 -9.72
N ILE A 84 -8.44 -9.95 -8.43
CA ILE A 84 -8.76 -10.84 -7.32
C ILE A 84 -9.41 -10.11 -6.14
N ASN A 85 -10.17 -9.04 -6.41
CA ASN A 85 -10.66 -8.10 -5.39
C ASN A 85 -11.42 -8.80 -4.24
N ASN A 86 -12.22 -9.84 -4.54
CA ASN A 86 -12.92 -10.60 -3.49
C ASN A 86 -11.97 -11.28 -2.50
N ARG A 87 -10.85 -11.87 -2.97
CA ARG A 87 -9.86 -12.52 -2.11
C ARG A 87 -9.12 -11.49 -1.25
N ILE A 88 -8.77 -10.34 -1.82
CA ILE A 88 -8.10 -9.25 -1.09
C ILE A 88 -9.04 -8.67 -0.03
N LYS A 89 -10.33 -8.52 -0.34
CA LYS A 89 -11.36 -8.06 0.61
C LYS A 89 -11.43 -8.94 1.85
N ASP A 90 -11.29 -10.26 1.68
CA ASP A 90 -11.31 -11.20 2.80
C ASP A 90 -10.08 -11.06 3.70
N ILE A 91 -8.89 -10.82 3.13
CA ILE A 91 -7.69 -10.46 3.90
C ILE A 91 -7.93 -9.18 4.69
N ILE A 92 -8.46 -8.13 4.05
CA ILE A 92 -8.75 -6.85 4.72
C ILE A 92 -9.69 -7.06 5.91
N LYS A 93 -10.75 -7.87 5.77
CA LYS A 93 -11.67 -8.17 6.87
C LYS A 93 -11.03 -8.97 8.00
N ARG A 94 -10.14 -9.92 7.65
CA ARG A 94 -9.50 -10.85 8.59
C ARG A 94 -8.41 -10.19 9.43
N TYR A 95 -7.59 -9.34 8.81
CA TYR A 95 -6.40 -8.72 9.42
C TYR A 95 -6.62 -7.28 9.87
N MET A 96 -7.88 -6.84 9.96
CA MET A 96 -8.28 -5.51 10.37
C MET A 96 -7.84 -5.22 11.82
N PRO A 97 -6.90 -4.27 12.06
CA PRO A 97 -6.23 -4.13 13.36
C PRO A 97 -7.12 -3.60 14.49
N PHE A 98 -8.27 -3.01 14.16
CA PHE A 98 -9.23 -2.47 15.14
C PHE A 98 -10.33 -3.47 15.56
N ARG A 99 -10.32 -4.71 15.05
CA ARG A 99 -11.32 -5.74 15.38
C ARG A 99 -10.88 -6.73 16.48
N LYS A 100 -10.08 -6.29 17.46
CA LYS A 100 -9.50 -7.13 18.52
C LYS A 100 -8.54 -8.20 17.96
N ILE A 101 -7.53 -7.78 17.22
CA ILE A 101 -6.33 -8.60 17.08
C ILE A 101 -5.50 -8.33 18.34
N GLU A 102 -5.52 -9.25 19.30
CA GLU A 102 -4.57 -9.28 20.43
C GLU A 102 -3.16 -9.10 19.87
N GLU A 103 -2.53 -7.94 20.05
CA GLU A 103 -1.11 -7.59 19.79
C GLU A 103 -0.30 -8.50 18.83
N SER A 104 -0.89 -8.97 17.73
CA SER A 104 -0.27 -10.03 16.94
C SER A 104 0.47 -9.38 15.78
N LYS A 105 1.73 -9.03 16.10
CA LYS A 105 2.90 -8.87 15.21
C LYS A 105 2.77 -7.80 14.13
N ALA A 106 3.71 -6.85 14.09
CA ALA A 106 3.88 -5.84 13.03
C ALA A 106 3.65 -6.39 11.60
N ASN A 107 4.05 -7.64 11.38
CA ASN A 107 3.79 -8.46 10.19
C ASN A 107 2.32 -8.49 9.72
N SER A 108 1.34 -8.59 10.63
CA SER A 108 -0.09 -8.63 10.29
C SER A 108 -0.60 -7.26 9.82
N ILE A 109 -0.07 -6.18 10.40
CA ILE A 109 -0.39 -4.80 10.00
C ILE A 109 0.16 -4.52 8.61
N TYR A 110 1.38 -4.97 8.32
CA TYR A 110 1.98 -4.77 7.00
C TYR A 110 1.24 -5.55 5.90
N LEU A 111 0.83 -6.80 6.17
CA LEU A 111 -0.05 -7.56 5.27
C LEU A 111 -1.38 -6.82 5.02
N PHE A 112 -1.99 -6.29 6.08
CA PHE A 112 -3.21 -5.50 5.97
C PHE A 112 -3.01 -4.22 5.13
N ASN A 113 -1.93 -3.48 5.35
CA ASN A 113 -1.56 -2.29 4.59
C ASN A 113 -1.39 -2.58 3.09
N MET A 114 -0.66 -3.65 2.76
CA MET A 114 -0.46 -4.09 1.37
C MET A 114 -1.77 -4.53 0.71
N ALA A 115 -2.64 -5.24 1.44
CA ALA A 115 -3.95 -5.61 0.95
C ALA A 115 -4.83 -4.38 0.70
N LEU A 116 -4.82 -3.37 1.58
CA LEU A 116 -5.54 -2.10 1.38
C LEU A 116 -5.09 -1.37 0.12
N TRP A 117 -3.78 -1.17 -0.06
CA TRP A 117 -3.26 -0.51 -1.26
C TRP A 117 -3.66 -1.25 -2.53
N THR A 118 -3.49 -2.58 -2.55
CA THR A 118 -3.86 -3.41 -3.72
C THR A 118 -5.35 -3.31 -4.02
N TYR A 119 -6.19 -3.40 -2.98
CA TYR A 119 -7.65 -3.33 -3.13
C TYR A 119 -8.14 -1.98 -3.63
N LEU A 120 -7.53 -0.88 -3.18
CA LEU A 120 -7.87 0.47 -3.65
C LEU A 120 -7.41 0.69 -5.10
N LYS A 121 -6.18 0.29 -5.42
CA LYS A 121 -5.62 0.42 -6.77
C LYS A 121 -6.45 -0.32 -7.83
N LEU A 122 -6.90 -1.53 -7.50
CA LEU A 122 -7.69 -2.38 -8.39
C LEU A 122 -9.21 -2.19 -8.25
N GLY A 123 -9.64 -1.40 -7.26
CA GLY A 123 -11.03 -1.22 -6.90
C GLY A 123 -11.74 -0.26 -7.85
N ASN A 124 -13.01 -0.55 -8.12
CA ASN A 124 -13.94 0.44 -8.64
C ASN A 124 -14.42 1.38 -7.51
N ASP A 125 -15.22 2.36 -7.89
CA ASP A 125 -15.79 3.36 -6.99
C ASP A 125 -16.54 2.80 -5.77
N ASN A 126 -17.19 1.63 -5.89
CA ASN A 126 -17.87 0.98 -4.77
C ASN A 126 -16.87 0.37 -3.78
N GLU A 127 -15.79 -0.22 -4.26
CA GLU A 127 -14.73 -0.74 -3.40
C GLU A 127 -14.00 0.38 -2.68
N ILE A 128 -13.74 1.50 -3.36
CA ILE A 128 -13.15 2.71 -2.77
C ILE A 128 -14.08 3.26 -1.68
N LYS A 129 -15.36 3.45 -1.99
CA LYS A 129 -16.39 3.87 -1.01
C LYS A 129 -16.42 2.96 0.22
N TYR A 130 -16.26 1.65 0.05
CA TYR A 130 -16.21 0.73 1.18
C TYR A 130 -15.03 1.04 2.13
N ILE A 131 -13.83 1.29 1.59
CA ILE A 131 -12.67 1.65 2.42
C ILE A 131 -12.90 2.99 3.11
N LEU A 132 -13.37 3.99 2.37
CA LEU A 132 -13.59 5.34 2.88
C LEU A 132 -14.67 5.41 3.98
N ASN A 133 -15.73 4.60 3.87
CA ASN A 133 -16.86 4.64 4.80
C ASN A 133 -16.68 3.72 6.02
N PHE A 134 -16.00 2.59 5.87
CA PHE A 134 -15.95 1.57 6.92
C PHE A 134 -14.58 1.40 7.59
N ILE A 135 -13.49 1.72 6.89
CA ILE A 135 -12.14 1.48 7.40
C ILE A 135 -11.50 2.79 7.84
N LEU A 136 -11.50 3.78 6.97
CA LEU A 136 -10.80 5.04 7.19
C LEU A 136 -11.24 5.84 8.43
N PRO A 137 -12.52 5.87 8.84
CA PRO A 137 -12.93 6.57 10.07
C PRO A 137 -12.22 6.06 11.33
N ASN A 138 -11.79 4.79 11.34
CA ASN A 138 -11.05 4.18 12.46
C ASN A 138 -9.54 4.48 12.41
N ILE A 139 -9.04 5.06 11.31
CA ILE A 139 -7.61 5.25 11.03
C ILE A 139 -7.22 6.73 11.08
N ILE A 140 -8.02 7.60 10.44
CA ILE A 140 -7.59 8.96 10.03
C ILE A 140 -7.05 9.83 11.18
N ASN A 141 -7.60 9.69 12.39
CA ASN A 141 -7.21 10.48 13.56
C ASN A 141 -6.41 9.67 14.60
N ASN A 142 -5.99 8.46 14.26
CA ASN A 142 -5.27 7.60 15.18
C ASN A 142 -3.77 7.57 14.83
N PRO A 143 -2.89 8.12 15.68
CA PRO A 143 -1.46 8.18 15.39
C PRO A 143 -0.80 6.79 15.26
N LYS A 144 -1.43 5.72 15.79
CA LYS A 144 -0.94 4.35 15.62
C LYS A 144 -1.08 3.83 14.18
N TYR A 145 -1.89 4.48 13.34
CA TYR A 145 -2.21 4.01 12.00
C TYR A 145 -1.76 4.99 10.90
N VAL A 146 -0.78 5.85 11.18
CA VAL A 146 -0.20 6.78 10.18
C VAL A 146 0.32 6.02 8.97
N GLU A 147 1.02 4.91 9.17
CA GLU A 147 1.51 4.08 8.07
C GLU A 147 0.35 3.53 7.22
N THR A 148 -0.67 2.98 7.87
CA THR A 148 -1.87 2.49 7.19
C THR A 148 -2.56 3.61 6.39
N LEU A 149 -2.63 4.82 6.94
CA LEU A 149 -3.18 5.99 6.24
C LEU A 149 -2.37 6.31 4.98
N THR A 150 -1.04 6.24 5.04
CA THR A 150 -0.17 6.38 3.86
C THR A 150 -0.46 5.34 2.78
N PHE A 151 -0.69 4.07 3.15
CA PHE A 151 -1.07 3.03 2.19
C PHE A 151 -2.43 3.29 1.54
N ILE A 152 -3.41 3.81 2.31
CA ILE A 152 -4.71 4.22 1.78
C ILE A 152 -4.53 5.37 0.78
N ILE A 153 -3.80 6.43 1.14
CA ILE A 153 -3.54 7.59 0.29
C ILE A 153 -2.88 7.16 -1.03
N ARG A 154 -1.84 6.31 -0.95
CA ARG A 154 -1.15 5.78 -2.15
C ARG A 154 -2.08 4.94 -3.02
N GLY A 155 -2.92 4.09 -2.41
CA GLY A 155 -3.91 3.30 -3.12
C GLY A 155 -4.92 4.17 -3.87
N LEU A 156 -5.42 5.24 -3.23
CA LEU A 156 -6.29 6.22 -3.86
C LEU A 156 -5.58 6.93 -5.02
N GLY A 157 -4.30 7.29 -4.88
CA GLY A 157 -3.51 7.92 -5.94
C GLY A 157 -3.32 7.04 -7.17
N GLU A 158 -3.30 5.72 -6.99
CA GLU A 158 -3.15 4.76 -8.08
C GLU A 158 -4.47 4.30 -8.71
N ALA A 159 -5.61 4.64 -8.09
CA ALA A 159 -6.94 4.49 -8.67
C ALA A 159 -7.27 5.62 -9.67
N LYS A 160 -6.44 5.77 -10.71
CA LYS A 160 -6.35 6.97 -11.58
C LYS A 160 -7.64 7.41 -12.28
N ASP A 161 -8.58 6.49 -12.51
CA ASP A 161 -9.86 6.80 -13.17
C ASP A 161 -11.00 7.02 -12.18
N SER A 162 -10.77 6.83 -10.89
CA SER A 162 -11.77 7.07 -9.86
C SER A 162 -11.83 8.55 -9.49
N LYS A 163 -12.93 9.20 -9.90
CA LYS A 163 -13.25 10.55 -9.43
C LYS A 163 -13.42 10.56 -7.90
N ILE A 164 -13.99 9.52 -7.32
CA ILE A 164 -14.19 9.42 -5.87
C ILE A 164 -12.86 9.42 -5.12
N ALA A 165 -11.87 8.68 -5.62
CA ALA A 165 -10.54 8.69 -5.03
C ALA A 165 -9.91 10.08 -5.08
N LEU A 166 -10.01 10.77 -6.23
CA LEU A 166 -9.47 12.11 -6.39
C LEU A 166 -10.16 13.15 -5.50
N ASP A 167 -11.50 13.18 -5.49
CA ASP A 167 -12.29 14.07 -4.65
C ASP A 167 -11.96 13.86 -3.16
N TYR A 168 -11.70 12.61 -2.77
CA TYR A 168 -11.31 12.29 -1.40
C TYR A 168 -9.88 12.75 -1.07
N LEU A 169 -8.92 12.58 -1.98
CA LEU A 169 -7.56 13.12 -1.81
C LEU A 169 -7.58 14.65 -1.66
N HIS A 170 -8.40 15.35 -2.46
CA HIS A 170 -8.62 16.79 -2.33
C HIS A 170 -9.15 17.16 -0.95
N LYS A 171 -10.18 16.45 -0.48
CA LYS A 171 -10.73 16.64 0.87
C LYS A 171 -9.66 16.43 1.95
N LEU A 172 -8.91 15.34 1.90
CA LEU A 172 -7.86 15.04 2.86
C LEU A 172 -6.78 16.13 2.91
N LEU A 173 -6.41 16.70 1.76
CA LEU A 173 -5.39 17.76 1.71
C LEU A 173 -5.82 19.01 2.49
N ILE A 174 -7.11 19.33 2.45
CA ILE A 174 -7.66 20.48 3.20
C ILE A 174 -7.66 20.19 4.70
N GLU A 175 -8.05 18.96 5.07
CA GLU A 175 -8.26 18.56 6.46
C GLU A 175 -6.96 18.24 7.21
N THR A 176 -5.94 17.70 6.54
CA THR A 176 -4.70 17.28 7.22
C THR A 176 -3.90 18.47 7.74
N ASP A 177 -3.48 18.45 9.00
CA ASP A 177 -2.49 19.39 9.57
C ASP A 177 -1.05 18.84 9.53
N ASN A 178 -0.88 17.59 9.08
CA ASN A 178 0.39 16.91 9.06
C ASN A 178 1.04 17.03 7.67
N GLU A 179 2.19 17.71 7.59
CA GLU A 179 2.91 17.96 6.33
C GLU A 179 3.44 16.68 5.67
N ILE A 180 3.78 15.65 6.44
CA ILE A 180 4.20 14.34 5.90
C ILE A 180 3.03 13.68 5.18
N ILE A 181 1.86 13.68 5.82
CA ILE A 181 0.62 13.17 5.20
C ILE A 181 0.20 14.04 4.01
N GLY A 182 0.29 15.36 4.14
CA GLY A 182 0.05 16.32 3.05
C GLY A 182 0.93 16.03 1.83
N THR A 183 2.20 15.69 2.05
CA THR A 183 3.17 15.35 0.98
C THR A 183 2.73 14.10 0.24
N GLU A 184 2.35 13.04 0.97
CA GLU A 184 1.84 11.81 0.36
C GLU A 184 0.52 12.04 -0.42
N ILE A 185 -0.35 12.93 0.08
CA ILE A 185 -1.59 13.30 -0.62
C ILE A 185 -1.29 14.03 -1.92
N VAL A 186 -0.41 15.04 -1.91
CA VAL A 186 -0.02 15.79 -3.11
C VAL A 186 0.61 14.86 -4.15
N ASN A 187 1.55 14.01 -3.74
CA ASN A 187 2.16 13.01 -4.62
C ASN A 187 1.10 12.06 -5.22
N SER A 188 0.09 11.69 -4.44
CA SER A 188 -1.01 10.84 -4.90
C SER A 188 -1.96 11.56 -5.86
N ILE A 189 -2.20 12.85 -5.68
CA ILE A 189 -2.97 13.69 -6.62
C ILE A 189 -2.25 13.77 -7.97
N VAL A 190 -0.92 13.93 -7.98
CA VAL A 190 -0.12 13.97 -9.22
C VAL A 190 -0.27 12.69 -10.02
N LYS A 191 -0.30 11.51 -9.36
CA LYS A 191 -0.48 10.21 -10.03
C LYS A 191 -1.77 10.08 -10.84
N HIS A 192 -2.83 10.83 -10.49
CA HIS A 192 -4.08 10.87 -11.25
C HIS A 192 -3.95 11.59 -12.59
N LYS A 193 -3.00 12.53 -12.72
CA LYS A 193 -2.76 13.36 -13.92
C LYS A 193 -4.02 14.03 -14.49
N LYS A 194 -4.96 14.42 -13.61
CA LYS A 194 -6.20 15.11 -14.01
C LYS A 194 -6.01 16.61 -13.88
N THR A 195 -6.27 17.36 -14.95
CA THR A 195 -6.19 18.84 -14.98
C THR A 195 -7.09 19.52 -13.96
N ILE A 196 -8.20 18.88 -13.55
CA ILE A 196 -9.07 19.39 -12.48
C ILE A 196 -8.32 19.60 -11.16
N SER A 197 -7.27 18.79 -10.91
CA SER A 197 -6.40 18.94 -9.74
C SER A 197 -5.60 20.24 -9.77
N ILE A 198 -5.25 20.77 -10.94
CA ILE A 198 -4.54 22.05 -11.05
C ILE A 198 -5.40 23.18 -10.49
N ALA A 199 -6.65 23.26 -10.94
CA ALA A 199 -7.59 24.28 -10.47
C ALA A 199 -7.81 24.18 -8.96
N PHE A 200 -7.97 22.95 -8.44
CA PHE A 200 -8.10 22.71 -7.01
C PHE A 200 -6.86 23.17 -6.22
N LEU A 201 -5.66 22.77 -6.65
CA LEU A 201 -4.42 23.12 -5.95
C LEU A 201 -4.16 24.63 -5.97
N LEU A 202 -4.42 25.31 -7.10
CA LEU A 202 -4.32 26.76 -7.21
C LEU A 202 -5.28 27.49 -6.26
N ASP A 203 -6.55 27.06 -6.22
CA ASP A 203 -7.57 27.64 -5.33
C ASP A 203 -7.18 27.50 -3.85
N LYS A 204 -6.70 26.31 -3.46
CA LYS A 204 -6.35 26.04 -2.07
C LYS A 204 -4.96 26.52 -1.66
N LYS A 205 -4.08 26.85 -2.61
CA LYS A 205 -2.70 27.26 -2.35
C LYS A 205 -2.60 28.35 -1.28
N LYS A 206 -3.40 29.42 -1.37
CA LYS A 206 -3.38 30.50 -0.38
C LYS A 206 -3.66 30.01 1.04
N THR A 207 -4.63 29.11 1.20
CA THR A 207 -4.97 28.52 2.50
C THR A 207 -3.86 27.59 2.99
N LEU A 208 -3.30 26.78 2.10
CA LEU A 208 -2.20 25.87 2.41
C LEU A 208 -0.92 26.63 2.80
N THR A 209 -0.63 27.79 2.20
CA THR A 209 0.51 28.65 2.55
C THR A 209 0.44 29.18 3.98
N LEU A 210 -0.76 29.38 4.52
CA LEU A 210 -0.93 29.80 5.92
C LEU A 210 -0.69 28.64 6.90
N LYS A 211 -0.74 27.41 6.41
CA LYS A 211 -0.79 26.18 7.20
C LYS A 211 0.53 25.40 7.19
N PHE A 212 1.24 25.40 6.07
CA PHE A 212 2.39 24.54 5.82
C PHE A 212 3.66 25.31 5.52
N SER A 213 4.79 24.60 5.58
CA SER A 213 6.09 25.19 5.31
C SER A 213 6.21 25.70 3.86
N PRO A 214 7.08 26.70 3.59
CA PRO A 214 7.39 27.11 2.23
C PRO A 214 7.90 25.97 1.32
N LYS A 215 8.57 24.96 1.91
CA LYS A 215 9.04 23.78 1.17
C LYS A 215 7.85 22.97 0.65
N PHE A 216 6.82 22.79 1.45
CA PHE A 216 5.59 22.12 1.04
C PHE A 216 4.84 22.89 -0.06
N ILE A 217 4.79 24.22 0.06
CA ILE A 217 4.18 25.05 -1.00
C ILE A 217 4.94 24.95 -2.31
N LYS A 218 6.27 24.85 -2.26
CA LYS A 218 7.09 24.59 -3.45
C LYS A 218 6.74 23.23 -4.09
N LEU A 219 6.52 22.19 -3.29
CA LEU A 219 6.05 20.89 -3.81
C LEU A 219 4.71 21.02 -4.55
N ILE A 220 3.77 21.83 -4.05
CA ILE A 220 2.50 22.08 -4.74
C ILE A 220 2.74 22.73 -6.10
N ASP A 221 3.65 23.71 -6.17
CA ASP A 221 3.98 24.38 -7.43
C ASP A 221 4.60 23.42 -8.45
N GLU A 222 5.59 22.63 -8.01
CA GLU A 222 6.22 21.58 -8.83
C GLU A 222 5.17 20.55 -9.30
N SER A 223 4.19 20.22 -8.45
CA SER A 223 3.10 19.29 -8.77
C SER A 223 2.11 19.86 -9.79
N ILE A 224 1.79 21.15 -9.73
CA ILE A 224 0.92 21.82 -10.72
C ILE A 224 1.59 21.79 -12.10
N GLU A 225 2.90 22.10 -12.15
CA GLU A 225 3.68 22.04 -13.39
C GLU A 225 3.74 20.62 -13.95
N GLU A 226 3.90 19.59 -13.12
CA GLU A 226 3.94 18.20 -13.55
C GLU A 226 2.60 17.74 -14.15
N ILE A 227 1.47 18.10 -13.53
CA ILE A 227 0.14 17.72 -14.05
C ILE A 227 -0.19 18.46 -15.36
N GLY A 228 0.37 19.65 -15.57
CA GLY A 228 0.15 20.47 -16.77
C GLY A 228 0.94 20.03 -18.01
N LYS A 229 1.92 19.14 -17.87
CA LYS A 229 2.72 18.57 -18.98
C LYS A 229 2.09 17.31 -19.56
#